data_AF-A0A244CM28-F1
#
_entry.id   AF-A0A244CM28-F1
#
_cell.length_a   1.000
_cell.length_b   1.000
_cell.length_c   1.000
_cell.angle_alpha   90.00
_cell.angle_beta   90.00
_cell.angle_gamma   90.00
#
_symmetry.space_group_name_H-M   'P 1'
#
loop_
_entity.id
_entity.type
_entity.pdbx_description
1 polymer ?
#
loop_
_entity_poly.entity_id
_entity_poly.type
_entity_poly.pdbx_seq_one_letter_code
_entity_poly.pdbx_strand_id
1 'polypeptide(L)' 'MAEEAGFKFVAESSVNANPLDNAQHEKGVWSLSPTFALGEKDRAKYQTLGESDRMTLKFVKPSTM' A
#
# COMPACT_ATOMS: atom_id res chain seq x y z
N MET A 1 4.53 15.34 7.32
CA MET A 1 3.35 14.45 7.30
C MET A 1 2.10 15.25 6.90
N ALA A 2 0.99 14.59 6.52
CA ALA A 2 -0.21 15.29 6.02
C ALA A 2 -0.76 16.33 7.01
N GLU A 3 -0.66 16.06 8.31
CA GLU A 3 -1.07 16.99 9.37
C GLU A 3 -0.21 18.25 9.42
N GLU A 4 1.10 18.13 9.22
CA GLU A 4 2.02 19.28 9.14
C GLU A 4 1.74 20.16 7.91
N ALA A 5 1.12 19.60 6.88
CA ALA A 5 0.64 20.35 5.71
C ALA A 5 -0.75 20.98 5.91
N GLY A 6 -1.31 20.94 7.13
CA GLY A 6 -2.58 21.57 7.48
C GLY A 6 -3.83 20.72 7.18
N PHE A 7 -3.67 19.44 6.85
CA PHE A 7 -4.81 18.52 6.76
C PHE A 7 -5.15 17.94 8.13
N LYS A 8 -6.43 17.64 8.37
CA LYS A 8 -6.85 16.94 9.60
C LYS A 8 -7.12 15.48 9.30
N PHE A 9 -6.50 14.57 10.05
CA PHE A 9 -6.82 13.15 10.00
C PHE A 9 -8.27 12.91 10.43
N VAL A 10 -8.98 12.05 9.70
CA VAL A 10 -10.39 11.72 9.96
C VAL A 10 -10.57 10.26 10.34
N ALA A 11 -10.00 9.36 9.55
CA ALA A 11 -10.20 7.93 9.70
C ALA A 11 -9.14 7.16 8.93
N GLU A 12 -8.91 5.93 9.35
CA GLU A 12 -8.16 4.93 8.61
C GLU A 12 -9.09 3.79 8.18
N SER A 13 -8.67 3.04 7.16
CA SER A 13 -9.37 1.85 6.71
C SER A 13 -8.39 0.77 6.30
N SER A 14 -8.65 -0.45 6.77
CA SER A 14 -7.93 -1.68 6.40
C SER A 14 -8.49 -2.33 5.13
N VAL A 15 -9.26 -1.60 4.31
CA VAL A 15 -9.88 -2.15 3.08
C VAL A 15 -8.86 -2.70 2.08
N ASN A 16 -7.63 -2.18 2.10
CA ASN A 16 -6.53 -2.64 1.26
C ASN A 16 -5.51 -3.48 2.03
N ALA A 17 -5.86 -3.98 3.21
CA ALA A 17 -4.98 -4.85 3.96
C ALA A 17 -4.91 -6.23 3.29
N ASN A 18 -3.71 -6.76 3.11
CA ASN A 18 -3.47 -8.10 2.59
C ASN A 18 -2.66 -8.90 3.62
N PRO A 19 -3.28 -9.84 4.36
CA PRO A 19 -2.58 -10.64 5.36
C PRO A 19 -1.52 -11.58 4.77
N LEU A 20 -1.56 -11.82 3.45
CA LEU A 20 -0.54 -12.60 2.74
C LEU A 20 0.69 -11.77 2.41
N ASP A 21 0.58 -10.44 2.42
CA ASP A 21 1.69 -9.54 2.18
C ASP A 21 2.37 -9.12 3.48
N ASN A 22 3.55 -9.67 3.71
CA ASN A 22 4.40 -9.32 4.83
C ASN A 22 5.33 -8.12 4.54
N ALA A 23 5.26 -7.55 3.33
CA ALA A 23 6.13 -6.48 2.83
C ALA A 23 7.62 -6.85 2.70
N GLN A 24 7.98 -8.14 2.76
CA GLN A 24 9.34 -8.63 2.48
C GLN A 24 9.48 -9.09 1.04
N HIS A 25 9.73 -8.13 0.15
CA HIS A 25 9.99 -8.35 -1.27
C HIS A 25 11.36 -7.81 -1.67
N GLU A 26 12.12 -8.55 -2.47
CA GLU A 26 13.50 -8.19 -2.86
C GLU A 26 13.59 -6.84 -3.61
N LYS A 27 12.57 -6.50 -4.41
CA LYS A 27 12.45 -5.18 -5.06
C LYS A 27 11.30 -4.34 -4.49
N GLY A 28 10.90 -4.62 -3.26
CA GLY A 28 9.72 -4.00 -2.64
C GLY A 28 8.43 -4.31 -3.41
N VAL A 29 7.47 -3.38 -3.36
CA VAL A 29 6.17 -3.51 -4.04
C VAL A 29 6.28 -3.81 -5.54
N TRP A 30 7.39 -3.42 -6.19
CA TRP A 30 7.61 -3.67 -7.61
C TRP A 30 7.80 -5.15 -7.96
N SER A 31 8.09 -6.01 -6.97
CA SER A 31 8.10 -7.47 -7.16
C SER A 31 6.70 -8.06 -7.39
N LEU A 32 5.64 -7.33 -7.01
CA LEU A 32 4.25 -7.77 -7.14
C LEU A 32 3.64 -7.35 -8.48
N SER A 33 2.40 -7.79 -8.70
CA SER A 33 1.60 -7.36 -9.85
C SER A 33 1.38 -5.83 -9.83
N PRO A 34 1.26 -5.17 -11.00
CA PRO A 34 1.37 -5.72 -12.36
C PRO A 34 2.82 -5.80 -12.89
N THR A 35 3.79 -5.25 -12.16
CA THR A 35 5.13 -4.99 -12.69
C THR A 35 6.04 -6.22 -12.70
N PHE A 36 5.98 -7.08 -11.67
CA PHE A 36 6.85 -8.26 -11.53
C PHE A 36 8.33 -7.95 -11.83
N ALA A 37 8.93 -6.99 -11.13
CA ALA A 37 10.29 -6.49 -11.40
C ALA A 37 11.42 -7.54 -11.26
N LEU A 38 11.09 -8.74 -10.77
CA LEU A 38 11.97 -9.91 -10.69
C LEU A 38 11.82 -10.87 -11.88
N GLY A 39 10.92 -10.57 -12.83
CA GLY A 39 10.65 -11.39 -14.00
C GLY A 39 10.05 -12.74 -13.62
N GLU A 40 10.72 -13.82 -14.02
CA GLU A 40 10.26 -15.19 -13.75
C GLU A 40 10.67 -15.71 -12.37
N LYS A 41 11.65 -15.08 -11.72
CA LYS A 41 12.09 -15.46 -10.37
C LYS A 41 10.92 -15.33 -9.39
N ASP A 42 10.57 -16.45 -8.77
CA ASP A 42 9.48 -16.56 -7.78
C ASP A 42 8.13 -16.01 -8.29
N ARG A 43 7.92 -15.98 -9.61
CA ARG A 43 6.72 -15.35 -10.21
C ARG A 43 5.43 -16.00 -9.71
N ALA A 44 5.39 -17.31 -9.57
CA ALA A 44 4.24 -18.03 -9.03
C ALA A 44 3.94 -17.66 -7.56
N LYS A 45 5.00 -17.43 -6.75
CA LYS A 45 4.86 -16.94 -5.38
C LYS A 45 4.24 -15.54 -5.37
N TYR A 46 4.78 -14.61 -6.17
CA TYR A 46 4.24 -13.23 -6.22
C TYR A 46 2.85 -13.13 -6.84
N GLN A 47 2.51 -14.03 -7.77
CA GLN A 47 1.13 -14.15 -8.30
C GLN A 47 0.15 -14.64 -7.24
N THR A 48 0.56 -15.60 -6.41
CA THR A 48 -0.28 -16.12 -5.31
C THR A 48 -0.47 -15.08 -4.20
N LEU A 49 0.55 -14.25 -3.97
CA LEU A 49 0.54 -13.14 -3.01
C LEU A 49 -0.49 -12.06 -3.35
N GLY A 50 -0.65 -11.75 -4.65
CA GLY A 50 -1.62 -10.76 -5.13
C GLY A 50 -1.11 -9.32 -5.03
N GLU A 51 -2.02 -8.40 -4.67
CA GLU A 51 -1.69 -6.99 -4.43
C GLU A 51 -0.96 -6.80 -3.10
N SER A 52 -0.21 -5.70 -2.95
CA SER A 52 0.45 -5.37 -1.69
C SER A 52 -0.54 -5.02 -0.59
N ASP A 53 -0.16 -5.23 0.67
CA ASP A 53 -0.81 -4.63 1.83
C ASP A 53 -0.66 -3.10 1.79
N ARG A 54 -1.77 -2.38 1.94
CA ARG A 54 -1.78 -0.91 1.92
C ARG A 54 -2.62 -0.33 3.03
N MET A 55 -2.05 0.68 3.68
CA MET A 55 -2.78 1.55 4.59
C MET A 55 -3.58 2.59 3.80
N THR A 56 -4.85 2.79 4.19
CA THR A 56 -5.70 3.85 3.63
C THR A 56 -6.02 4.87 4.72
N LEU A 57 -5.61 6.12 4.52
CA LEU A 57 -5.86 7.21 5.45
C LEU A 57 -6.73 8.28 4.78
N LYS A 58 -7.76 8.72 5.50
CA LYS A 58 -8.67 9.80 5.07
C LYS A 58 -8.33 11.07 5.81
N PHE A 59 -8.13 12.14 5.05
CA PHE A 59 -7.89 13.48 5.56
C PHE A 59 -8.94 14.45 5.04
N VAL A 60 -9.20 15.50 5.80
CA VAL A 60 -10.00 16.66 5.36
C VAL A 60 -9.17 17.92 5.39
N LYS A 61 -9.40 18.78 4.40
CA LYS A 61 -8.93 20.16 4.46
C LYS A 61 -9.88 20.94 5.39
N PRO A 62 -9.40 21.55 6.48
CA PRO A 62 -10.25 22.37 7.33
C PRO A 62 -10.77 23.56 6.51
N SER A 63 -12.09 23.78 6.49
CA SER A 63 -12.65 25.02 5.97
C SER A 63 -12.42 26.11 6.99
N THR A 64 -11.53 27.06 6.68
CA THR A 64 -11.43 28.31 7.43
C THR A 64 -12.74 29.07 7.21
N MET A 65 -13.50 29.34 8.27
CA MET A 65 -14.53 30.37 8.25
C MET A 65 -13.87 31.75 8.29
#